data_AF-F2Z8C9-F1
#
_entry.id   AF-F2Z8C9-F1
#
_cell.length_a   1.000
_cell.length_b   1.000
_cell.length_c   1.000
_cell.angle_alpha   90.00
_cell.angle_beta   90.00
_cell.angle_gamma   90.00
#
_symmetry.space_group_name_H-M   'P 1'
#
loop_
_entity.id
_entity.type
_entity.pdbx_description
1 polymer ?
#
loop_
_entity_poly.entity_id
_entity_poly.type
_entity_poly.pdbx_seq_one_letter_code
_entity_poly.pdbx_strand_id
1 'polypeptide(L)'
;HSSGVSGLGGRDVRDILGDGASIFEFALGANFGFSDQKRAGGKYNLDEIVGLEFSFTEPVFGGKKEIHNSFKFACSDCKGTGPKGAKLNTVKDGGAKGQVYMGQGFMLFAQTCPTCKGEGQSASEKCSKCKGSGFEISEESFEVSIPESIDDGNRIRIGGRGNADKNGSRGDLYIAVSVAEMKNFVRDGENVYIE
;
A
#
# COMPACT_ATOMS: atom_id res chain seq x y z
N HIS A 1 19.89 46.43 -22.59
CA HIS A 1 20.90 45.41 -22.86
C HIS A 1 20.24 44.05 -22.71
N SER A 2 20.06 43.39 -23.85
CA SER A 2 19.43 42.10 -24.08
C SER A 2 20.38 40.92 -23.80
N SER A 3 19.81 39.71 -23.90
CA SER A 3 20.40 38.36 -24.07
C SER A 3 20.14 37.48 -22.84
N GLY A 4 19.35 36.40 -22.84
CA GLY A 4 18.80 35.59 -23.95
C GLY A 4 19.76 34.43 -24.28
N VAL A 5 19.57 33.25 -23.67
CA VAL A 5 20.18 32.00 -24.14
C VAL A 5 19.15 30.87 -24.11
N SER A 6 18.70 30.51 -25.30
CA SER A 6 17.99 29.27 -25.63
C SER A 6 19.02 28.22 -26.03
N GLY A 7 18.79 26.95 -25.72
CA GLY A 7 19.63 25.87 -26.26
C GLY A 7 19.49 24.50 -25.60
N LEU A 8 18.29 23.94 -25.52
CA LEU A 8 18.10 22.50 -25.32
C LEU A 8 18.14 21.81 -26.69
N GLY A 9 19.35 21.45 -27.12
CA GLY A 9 19.60 20.60 -28.28
C GLY A 9 19.71 19.15 -27.85
N GLY A 10 18.90 18.28 -28.45
CA GLY A 10 18.98 16.83 -28.29
C GLY A 10 20.37 16.33 -28.67
N ARG A 11 20.96 15.52 -27.79
CA ARG A 11 22.11 14.68 -28.13
C ARG A 11 21.61 13.25 -28.28
N ASP A 12 21.79 12.74 -29.49
CA ASP A 12 21.56 11.37 -29.90
C ASP A 12 22.31 10.40 -28.98
N VAL A 13 21.55 9.50 -28.36
CA VAL A 13 22.03 8.37 -27.53
C VAL A 13 22.87 7.35 -28.31
N ARG A 14 23.03 7.52 -29.62
CA ARG A 14 23.72 6.56 -30.50
C ARG A 14 25.24 6.75 -30.55
N ASP A 15 25.76 7.93 -30.22
CA ASP A 15 27.20 8.22 -30.22
C ASP A 15 27.89 7.96 -28.86
N ILE A 16 27.12 7.57 -27.82
CA ILE A 16 27.64 7.24 -26.48
C ILE A 16 28.03 5.74 -26.36
N LEU A 17 27.69 4.91 -27.36
CA LEU A 17 27.89 3.45 -27.34
C LEU A 17 29.26 2.99 -27.87
N GLY A 18 30.25 3.90 -27.93
CA GLY A 18 31.56 3.62 -28.52
C GLY A 18 32.68 3.27 -27.53
N ASP A 19 32.51 3.50 -26.22
CA ASP A 19 33.63 3.38 -25.28
C ASP A 19 33.20 2.79 -23.93
N GLY A 20 33.35 1.47 -23.82
CA GLY A 20 32.85 0.62 -22.73
C GLY A 20 33.47 0.86 -21.35
N ALA A 21 34.40 1.82 -21.21
CA ALA A 21 34.93 2.28 -19.93
C ALA A 21 34.10 3.42 -19.30
N SER A 22 33.29 4.12 -20.10
CA SER A 22 32.58 5.34 -19.68
C SER A 22 31.24 5.06 -19.01
N ILE A 23 30.66 3.88 -19.23
CA ILE A 23 29.34 3.50 -18.68
C ILE A 23 29.43 3.28 -17.17
N PHE A 24 30.55 2.75 -16.68
CA PHE A 24 30.78 2.55 -15.25
C PHE A 24 31.02 3.88 -14.50
N GLU A 25 31.72 4.83 -15.11
CA GLU A 25 31.92 6.18 -14.56
C GLU A 25 30.65 7.05 -14.65
N PHE A 26 29.88 6.94 -15.74
CA PHE A 26 28.57 7.59 -15.84
C PHE A 26 27.55 6.97 -14.87
N ALA A 27 27.62 5.67 -14.58
CA ALA A 27 26.78 5.03 -13.57
C ALA A 27 27.11 5.43 -12.13
N LEU A 28 28.37 5.81 -11.86
CA LEU A 28 28.81 6.33 -10.57
C LEU A 28 28.63 7.84 -10.41
N GLY A 29 28.59 8.60 -11.51
CA GLY A 29 28.54 10.07 -11.50
C GLY A 29 27.23 10.72 -11.96
N ALA A 30 26.38 10.02 -12.72
CA ALA A 30 25.10 10.54 -13.16
C ALA A 30 23.98 9.97 -12.29
N ASN A 31 23.65 10.69 -11.22
CA ASN A 31 22.29 10.92 -10.71
C ASN A 31 21.25 9.83 -11.08
N PHE A 32 21.58 8.56 -10.79
CA PHE A 32 20.70 7.45 -11.03
C PHE A 32 19.56 7.65 -10.05
N GLY A 33 18.48 8.22 -10.59
CA GLY A 33 17.21 8.50 -9.94
C GLY A 33 16.46 7.25 -9.50
N PHE A 34 17.18 6.25 -8.99
CA PHE A 34 16.71 5.47 -7.86
C PHE A 34 16.76 6.39 -6.62
N SER A 35 15.98 7.48 -6.67
CA SER A 35 15.16 7.81 -5.54
C SER A 35 14.27 6.59 -5.30
N ASP A 36 14.86 5.59 -4.66
CA ASP A 36 14.20 4.67 -3.75
C ASP A 36 13.72 5.57 -2.60
N GLN A 37 12.78 6.46 -2.96
CA GLN A 37 11.83 7.04 -2.06
C GLN A 37 11.04 5.81 -1.65
N LYS A 38 11.63 5.08 -0.69
CA LYS A 38 10.93 4.24 0.25
C LYS A 38 9.81 5.12 0.74
N ARG A 39 8.67 5.08 0.04
CA ARG A 39 7.39 5.28 0.68
C ARG A 39 7.51 4.30 1.82
N ALA A 40 7.66 4.85 3.02
CA ALA A 40 7.38 4.13 4.23
C ALA A 40 5.92 3.71 4.09
N GLY A 41 5.68 2.65 3.30
CA GLY A 41 4.40 2.02 3.15
C GLY A 41 4.05 1.63 4.56
N GLY A 42 2.92 2.14 5.04
CA GLY A 42 2.41 1.74 6.33
C GLY A 42 2.42 0.22 6.43
N LYS A 43 2.55 -0.31 7.66
CA LYS A 43 2.55 -1.76 7.89
C LYS A 43 1.27 -2.48 7.42
N TYR A 44 0.27 -1.71 6.98
CA TYR A 44 -1.02 -2.15 6.49
C TYR A 44 -1.55 -1.15 5.46
N ASN A 45 -2.45 -1.62 4.60
CA ASN A 45 -3.16 -0.77 3.65
C ASN A 45 -4.17 0.12 4.38
N LEU A 46 -4.26 1.37 3.95
CA LEU A 46 -5.25 2.31 4.48
C LEU A 46 -6.63 2.03 3.90
N ASP A 47 -6.68 1.55 2.66
CA ASP A 47 -7.92 1.14 2.03
C ASP A 47 -8.32 -0.27 2.51
N GLU A 48 -9.59 -0.44 2.82
CA GLU A 48 -10.18 -1.70 3.29
C GLU A 48 -11.32 -2.11 2.36
N ILE A 49 -11.54 -3.42 2.20
CA ILE A 49 -12.63 -3.96 1.37
C ILE A 49 -13.52 -4.83 2.25
N VAL A 50 -14.83 -4.57 2.23
CA VAL A 50 -15.83 -5.37 2.95
C VAL A 50 -16.82 -5.95 1.94
N GLY A 51 -17.02 -7.26 2.00
CA GLY A 51 -18.07 -7.92 1.24
C GLY A 51 -19.41 -7.76 1.95
N LEU A 52 -20.43 -7.28 1.24
CA LEU A 52 -21.81 -7.30 1.73
C LEU A 52 -22.65 -8.13 0.78
N GLU A 53 -23.36 -9.09 1.36
CA GLU A 53 -24.35 -9.88 0.66
C GLU A 53 -25.72 -9.19 0.75
N PHE A 54 -26.39 -9.09 -0.38
CA PHE A 54 -27.73 -8.54 -0.51
C PHE A 54 -28.69 -9.62 -1.04
N SER A 55 -29.90 -9.62 -0.51
CA SER A 55 -31.00 -10.36 -1.13
C SER A 55 -31.38 -9.69 -2.46
N PHE A 56 -31.81 -10.44 -3.47
CA PHE A 56 -32.12 -9.93 -4.81
C PHE A 56 -33.07 -8.72 -4.84
N THR A 57 -33.96 -8.61 -3.85
CA THR A 57 -34.91 -7.50 -3.74
C THR A 57 -34.31 -6.21 -3.17
N GLU A 58 -33.21 -6.26 -2.40
CA GLU A 58 -32.63 -5.08 -1.75
C GLU A 58 -31.93 -4.09 -2.71
N PRO A 59 -31.09 -4.51 -3.68
CA PRO A 59 -30.39 -3.58 -4.58
C PRO A 59 -31.33 -2.81 -5.52
N VAL A 60 -32.54 -3.32 -5.74
CA VAL A 60 -33.52 -2.73 -6.67
C VAL A 60 -34.15 -1.47 -6.10
N PHE A 61 -34.33 -1.38 -4.78
CA PHE A 61 -35.00 -0.26 -4.12
C PHE A 61 -34.04 0.69 -3.41
N GLY A 62 -32.75 0.37 -3.39
CA GLY A 62 -31.78 1.09 -2.57
C GLY A 62 -32.12 0.97 -1.08
N GLY A 63 -31.27 1.54 -0.23
CA GLY A 63 -31.55 1.51 1.20
C GLY A 63 -30.40 1.98 2.05
N LYS A 64 -30.69 2.16 3.34
CA LYS A 64 -29.66 2.42 4.34
C LYS A 64 -29.31 1.12 5.05
N LYS A 65 -28.03 0.78 5.10
CA LYS A 65 -27.54 -0.44 5.75
C LYS A 65 -26.50 -0.05 6.80
N GLU A 66 -26.63 -0.61 7.99
CA GLU A 66 -25.63 -0.45 9.04
C GLU A 66 -24.48 -1.44 8.80
N ILE A 67 -23.27 -0.90 8.70
CA ILE A 67 -22.06 -1.67 8.46
C ILE A 67 -21.32 -1.78 9.79
N HIS A 68 -21.10 -3.01 10.25
CA HIS A 68 -20.23 -3.31 11.38
C HIS A 68 -18.93 -3.91 10.83
N ASN A 69 -17.83 -3.20 11.01
CA ASN A 69 -16.52 -3.72 10.59
C ASN A 69 -15.41 -3.35 11.58
N SER A 70 -14.36 -4.16 11.58
CA SER A 70 -13.15 -3.94 12.35
C SER A 70 -12.10 -3.21 11.50
N PHE A 71 -11.69 -2.02 11.91
CA PHE A 71 -10.67 -1.21 11.25
C PHE A 71 -9.36 -1.22 12.02
N LYS A 72 -8.26 -1.05 11.29
CA LYS A 72 -6.91 -0.97 11.83
C LYS A 72 -6.54 0.49 12.08
N PHE A 73 -6.08 0.76 13.29
CA PHE A 73 -5.55 2.05 13.72
C PHE A 73 -4.09 1.89 14.12
N ALA A 74 -3.28 2.93 13.92
CA ALA A 74 -1.90 2.89 14.39
C ALA A 74 -1.86 2.68 15.91
N CYS A 75 -1.03 1.74 16.36
CA CYS A 75 -0.94 1.42 17.79
C CYS A 75 -0.47 2.64 18.59
N SER A 76 -1.13 2.96 19.70
CA SER A 76 -0.85 4.17 20.49
C SER A 76 0.57 4.17 21.06
N ASP A 77 1.07 3.00 21.47
CA ASP A 77 2.32 2.85 22.20
C ASP A 77 3.56 2.92 21.29
N CYS A 78 3.43 2.41 20.07
CA CYS A 78 4.53 2.39 19.10
C CYS A 78 4.31 3.30 17.90
N LYS A 79 3.17 4.00 17.82
CA LYS A 79 2.79 4.92 16.73
C LYS A 79 2.93 4.31 15.34
N GLY A 80 2.44 3.08 15.14
CA GLY A 80 2.54 2.42 13.83
C GLY A 80 3.87 1.69 13.57
N THR A 81 4.89 1.89 14.41
CA THR A 81 6.22 1.33 14.13
C THR A 81 6.28 -0.16 14.43
N GLY A 82 5.60 -0.66 15.48
CA GLY A 82 5.59 -2.05 15.95
C GLY A 82 6.58 -2.37 17.08
N PRO A 83 7.81 -1.84 17.09
CA PRO A 83 8.73 -1.88 18.23
C PRO A 83 8.33 -1.04 19.43
N LYS A 84 8.77 -1.43 20.63
CA LYS A 84 8.66 -0.59 21.83
C LYS A 84 9.86 0.35 21.91
N GLY A 85 9.60 1.65 21.78
CA GLY A 85 10.63 2.69 21.82
C GLY A 85 11.32 2.88 20.46
N ALA A 86 11.56 4.14 20.10
CA ALA A 86 12.26 4.53 18.87
C ALA A 86 13.77 4.22 18.89
N LYS A 87 14.25 3.44 19.88
CA LYS A 87 15.64 2.98 19.94
C LYS A 87 15.81 1.82 18.97
N LEU A 88 15.89 2.21 17.71
CA LEU A 88 16.25 1.35 16.61
C LEU A 88 17.76 1.15 16.67
N ASN A 89 18.18 -0.07 16.96
CA ASN A 89 19.60 -0.41 16.99
C ASN A 89 20.02 -0.77 15.57
N THR A 90 21.08 -0.12 15.08
CA THR A 90 21.69 -0.49 13.80
C THR A 90 22.08 -1.95 13.83
N VAL A 91 21.60 -2.73 12.87
CA VAL A 91 21.92 -4.16 12.83
C VAL A 91 23.38 -4.33 12.47
N LYS A 92 24.10 -5.14 13.23
CA LYS A 92 25.52 -5.42 12.98
C LYS A 92 25.75 -6.08 11.61
N ASP A 93 24.83 -6.94 11.19
CA ASP A 93 24.96 -7.73 9.96
C ASP A 93 24.68 -6.92 8.68
N GLY A 94 23.69 -6.02 8.70
CA GLY A 94 23.28 -5.25 7.52
C GLY A 94 23.80 -3.80 7.47
N GLY A 95 24.43 -3.34 8.55
CA GLY A 95 24.79 -1.93 8.75
C GLY A 95 23.58 -0.99 8.64
N ALA A 96 23.84 0.32 8.55
CA ALA A 96 22.79 1.34 8.43
C ALA A 96 21.98 1.23 7.13
N LYS A 97 22.51 0.55 6.10
CA LYS A 97 21.85 0.36 4.80
C LYS A 97 20.94 -0.87 4.75
N GLY A 98 21.04 -1.77 5.73
CA GLY A 98 20.22 -2.98 5.78
C GLY A 98 20.54 -4.01 4.68
N GLN A 99 21.77 -4.02 4.18
CA GLN A 99 22.24 -4.93 3.14
C GLN A 99 23.43 -5.73 3.65
N VAL A 100 23.41 -7.04 3.40
CA VAL A 100 24.52 -7.96 3.70
C VAL A 100 25.22 -8.25 2.38
N TYR A 101 26.55 -8.20 2.39
CA TYR A 101 27.36 -8.55 1.23
C TYR A 101 27.93 -9.94 1.45
N MET A 102 27.65 -10.87 0.53
CA MET A 102 28.20 -12.23 0.54
C MET A 102 29.13 -12.38 -0.66
N GLY A 103 30.38 -12.77 -0.40
CA GLY A 103 31.37 -13.02 -1.44
C GLY A 103 31.44 -14.50 -1.81
N GLN A 104 31.43 -14.81 -3.10
CA GLN A 104 31.82 -16.13 -3.62
C GLN A 104 32.90 -15.94 -4.69
N GLY A 105 34.14 -16.28 -4.35
CA GLY A 105 35.29 -16.03 -5.22
C GLY A 105 35.55 -14.54 -5.44
N PHE A 106 35.60 -14.12 -6.71
CA PHE A 106 35.83 -12.73 -7.12
C PHE A 106 34.54 -11.89 -7.20
N MET A 107 33.38 -12.47 -6.93
CA MET A 107 32.08 -11.80 -7.04
C MET A 107 31.51 -11.49 -5.64
N LEU A 108 31.06 -10.24 -5.44
CA LEU A 108 30.29 -9.81 -4.28
C LEU A 108 28.80 -9.72 -4.66
N PHE A 109 27.95 -10.36 -3.88
CA PHE A 109 26.49 -10.26 -4.01
C PHE A 109 25.92 -9.46 -2.83
N ALA A 110 25.14 -8.43 -3.13
CA ALA A 110 24.37 -7.70 -2.13
C ALA A 110 23.01 -8.39 -1.94
N GLN A 111 22.68 -8.75 -0.71
CA GLN A 111 21.38 -9.28 -0.33
C GLN A 111 20.74 -8.41 0.76
N THR A 112 19.42 -8.35 0.78
CA THR A 112 18.69 -7.66 1.84
C THR A 112 18.94 -8.36 3.18
N CYS A 113 19.28 -7.60 4.21
CA CYS A 113 19.52 -8.15 5.54
C CYS A 113 18.29 -8.88 6.07
N PRO A 114 18.37 -10.17 6.43
CA PRO A 114 17.22 -10.93 6.91
C PRO A 114 16.73 -10.43 8.28
N THR A 115 17.62 -9.83 9.07
CA THR A 115 17.36 -9.35 10.43
C THR A 115 16.56 -8.04 10.45
N CYS A 116 16.90 -7.06 9.60
CA CYS A 116 16.15 -5.79 9.50
C CYS A 116 15.30 -5.65 8.23
N LYS A 117 15.26 -6.67 7.37
CA LYS A 117 14.52 -6.65 6.09
C LYS A 117 14.81 -5.41 5.23
N GLY A 118 16.05 -4.91 5.25
CA GLY A 118 16.45 -3.74 4.48
C GLY A 118 16.23 -2.39 5.16
N GLU A 119 15.75 -2.35 6.41
CA GLU A 119 15.59 -1.10 7.17
C GLU A 119 16.90 -0.60 7.80
N GLY A 120 17.93 -1.45 7.91
CA GLY A 120 19.23 -1.10 8.50
C GLY A 120 19.23 -0.97 10.02
N GLN A 121 18.05 -0.93 10.62
CA GLN A 121 17.87 -0.90 12.06
C GLN A 121 16.87 -1.98 12.47
N SER A 122 17.11 -2.61 13.61
CA SER A 122 16.20 -3.59 14.21
C SER A 122 15.78 -3.10 15.58
N ALA A 123 14.53 -3.35 15.91
CA ALA A 123 14.06 -3.16 17.26
C ALA A 123 14.57 -4.24 18.20
N SER A 124 15.08 -3.83 19.35
CA SER A 124 15.41 -4.76 20.43
C SER A 124 14.18 -5.40 21.05
N GLU A 125 13.05 -4.70 21.12
CA GLU A 125 11.83 -5.20 21.76
C GLU A 125 10.59 -4.94 20.92
N LYS A 126 9.72 -5.96 20.80
CA LYS A 126 8.40 -5.82 20.20
C LYS A 126 7.49 -5.02 21.14
N CYS A 127 6.60 -4.20 20.59
CA CYS A 127 5.58 -3.52 21.38
C CYS A 127 4.70 -4.56 22.09
N SER A 128 4.50 -4.39 23.40
CA SER A 128 3.66 -5.29 24.20
C SER A 128 2.18 -5.23 23.81
N LYS A 129 1.69 -4.06 23.38
CA LYS A 129 0.28 -3.82 23.05
C LYS A 129 -0.12 -4.44 21.72
N CYS A 130 0.65 -4.16 20.65
CA CYS A 130 0.37 -4.69 19.30
C CYS A 130 1.19 -5.94 18.94
N LYS A 131 2.03 -6.44 19.86
CA LYS A 131 2.91 -7.62 19.66
C LYS A 131 3.83 -7.51 18.43
N GLY A 132 4.11 -6.29 17.96
CA GLY A 132 4.94 -6.03 16.78
C GLY A 132 4.18 -5.73 15.49
N SER A 133 2.85 -5.87 15.47
CA SER A 133 2.03 -5.62 14.26
C SER A 133 2.03 -4.14 13.85
N GLY A 134 2.19 -3.23 14.82
CA GLY A 134 2.16 -1.79 14.60
C GLY A 134 0.74 -1.20 14.56
N PHE A 135 -0.31 -2.01 14.64
CA PHE A 135 -1.69 -1.53 14.62
C PHE A 135 -2.54 -2.19 15.71
N GLU A 136 -3.62 -1.51 16.06
CA GLU A 136 -4.70 -1.96 16.93
C GLU A 136 -5.97 -2.08 16.08
N ILE A 137 -6.84 -3.02 16.45
CA ILE A 137 -8.11 -3.23 15.77
C ILE A 137 -9.20 -2.56 16.60
N SER A 138 -10.03 -1.73 15.98
CA SER A 138 -11.21 -1.13 16.60
C SER A 138 -12.43 -1.42 15.74
N GLU A 139 -13.52 -1.83 16.37
CA GLU A 139 -14.80 -2.02 15.73
C GLU A 139 -15.51 -0.67 15.61
N GLU A 140 -16.03 -0.37 14.43
CA GLU A 140 -16.89 0.79 14.19
C GLU A 140 -18.18 0.32 13.50
N SER A 141 -19.29 0.92 13.91
CA SER A 141 -20.56 0.82 13.19
C SER A 141 -20.92 2.17 12.57
N PHE A 142 -21.42 2.15 11.35
CA PHE A 142 -21.98 3.33 10.70
C PHE A 142 -22.98 2.96 9.62
N GLU A 143 -23.91 3.86 9.39
CA GLU A 143 -24.94 3.73 8.37
C GLU A 143 -24.42 4.24 7.02
N VAL A 144 -24.64 3.44 5.97
CA VAL A 144 -24.29 3.79 4.58
C VAL A 144 -25.55 3.73 3.74
N SER A 145 -25.76 4.79 2.94
CA SER A 145 -26.78 4.78 1.90
C SER A 145 -26.27 4.05 0.66
N ILE A 146 -26.93 2.97 0.33
CA ILE A 146 -26.68 2.16 -0.86
C ILE A 146 -27.59 2.70 -1.97
N PRO A 147 -27.03 3.21 -3.08
CA PRO A 147 -27.84 3.70 -4.19
C PRO A 147 -28.67 2.58 -4.80
N GLU A 148 -29.79 2.96 -5.42
CA GLU A 148 -30.60 2.09 -6.26
C GLU A 148 -29.79 1.65 -7.49
N SER A 149 -30.06 0.44 -8.00
CA SER A 149 -29.44 -0.10 -9.22
C SER A 149 -27.95 -0.43 -9.09
N ILE A 150 -27.60 -1.22 -8.07
CA ILE A 150 -26.25 -1.80 -7.96
C ILE A 150 -26.29 -3.24 -8.47
N ASP A 151 -25.52 -3.49 -9.52
CA ASP A 151 -25.32 -4.84 -10.06
C ASP A 151 -24.32 -5.65 -9.21
N ASP A 152 -24.38 -6.98 -9.34
CA ASP A 152 -23.42 -7.89 -8.72
C ASP A 152 -21.98 -7.57 -9.16
N GLY A 153 -21.04 -7.65 -8.21
CA GLY A 153 -19.63 -7.35 -8.45
C GLY A 153 -19.25 -5.86 -8.45
N ASN A 154 -20.23 -4.96 -8.35
CA ASN A 154 -19.95 -3.54 -8.19
C ASN A 154 -19.31 -3.22 -6.83
N ARG A 155 -18.56 -2.11 -6.81
CA ARG A 155 -17.87 -1.62 -5.61
C ARG A 155 -18.30 -0.20 -5.28
N ILE A 156 -18.76 0.01 -4.07
CA ILE A 156 -19.13 1.34 -3.56
C ILE A 156 -17.97 1.87 -2.74
N ARG A 157 -17.49 3.07 -3.06
CA ARG A 157 -16.42 3.74 -2.31
C ARG A 157 -17.02 4.66 -1.25
N ILE A 158 -16.64 4.44 0.01
CA ILE A 158 -16.95 5.30 1.14
C ILE A 158 -15.67 6.00 1.60
N GLY A 159 -15.58 7.30 1.31
CA GLY A 159 -14.40 8.10 1.57
C GLY A 159 -14.07 8.22 3.05
N GLY A 160 -12.80 8.07 3.42
CA GLY A 160 -12.31 8.30 4.79
C GLY A 160 -12.81 7.31 5.84
N ARG A 161 -13.38 6.17 5.42
CA ARG A 161 -13.87 5.10 6.29
C ARG A 161 -13.00 3.85 6.29
N GLY A 162 -11.82 3.90 5.68
CA GLY A 162 -10.82 2.83 5.76
C GLY A 162 -10.04 2.83 7.08
N ASN A 163 -8.92 2.10 7.07
CA ASN A 163 -7.95 2.04 8.16
C ASN A 163 -7.26 3.41 8.34
N ALA A 164 -6.81 3.70 9.56
CA ALA A 164 -6.18 4.97 9.92
C ALA A 164 -4.66 4.80 10.07
N ASP A 165 -3.89 5.72 9.49
CA ASP A 165 -2.43 5.77 9.67
C ASP A 165 -2.02 6.40 11.02
N LYS A 166 -0.70 6.49 11.26
CA LYS A 166 -0.14 7.10 12.48
C LYS A 166 -0.39 8.61 12.61
N ASN A 167 -0.72 9.28 11.50
CA ASN A 167 -1.03 10.71 11.46
C ASN A 167 -2.54 10.96 11.54
N GLY A 168 -3.36 9.92 11.66
CA GLY A 168 -4.81 10.00 11.69
C GLY A 168 -5.47 10.14 10.31
N SER A 169 -4.70 10.07 9.22
CA SER A 169 -5.23 10.00 7.86
C SER A 169 -5.86 8.63 7.64
N ARG A 170 -7.14 8.62 7.29
CA ARG A 170 -7.88 7.40 6.95
C ARG A 170 -7.85 7.16 5.45
N GLY A 171 -7.74 5.89 5.04
CA GLY A 171 -8.02 5.48 3.68
C GLY A 171 -9.52 5.35 3.42
N ASP A 172 -9.85 4.69 2.33
CA ASP A 172 -11.23 4.51 1.90
C ASP A 172 -11.73 3.09 2.16
N LEU A 173 -13.04 2.97 2.42
CA LEU A 173 -13.70 1.68 2.47
C LEU A 173 -14.34 1.39 1.11
N TYR A 174 -14.06 0.22 0.56
CA TYR A 174 -14.75 -0.31 -0.60
C TYR A 174 -15.72 -1.40 -0.16
N ILE A 175 -17.00 -1.19 -0.44
CA ILE A 175 -18.03 -2.20 -0.21
C ILE A 175 -18.15 -2.99 -1.52
N ALA A 176 -17.71 -4.24 -1.50
CA ALA A 176 -17.93 -5.17 -2.59
C ALA A 176 -19.33 -5.79 -2.44
N VAL A 177 -20.19 -5.52 -3.41
CA VAL A 177 -21.57 -5.99 -3.41
C VAL A 177 -21.62 -7.36 -4.05
N SER A 178 -22.22 -8.32 -3.35
CA SER A 178 -22.62 -9.60 -3.93
C SER A 178 -24.13 -9.79 -3.77
N VAL A 179 -24.82 -10.12 -4.85
CA VAL A 179 -26.27 -10.35 -4.86
C VAL A 179 -26.52 -11.85 -4.85
N ALA A 180 -27.21 -12.34 -3.81
CA ALA A 180 -27.57 -13.73 -3.73
C ALA A 180 -28.56 -14.11 -4.87
N GLU A 181 -28.21 -15.14 -5.63
CA GLU A 181 -29.08 -15.70 -6.66
C GLU A 181 -30.32 -16.33 -6.02
N MET A 182 -31.51 -16.00 -6.53
CA MET A 182 -32.74 -16.72 -6.18
C MET A 182 -32.99 -17.80 -7.23
N LYS A 183 -33.41 -19.00 -6.76
CA LYS A 183 -33.64 -20.20 -7.59
C LYS A 183 -34.56 -20.01 -8.81
N ASN A 184 -35.36 -18.95 -8.85
CA ASN A 184 -36.36 -18.71 -9.89
C ASN A 184 -36.15 -17.37 -10.61
N PHE A 185 -35.06 -16.64 -10.33
CA PHE A 185 -34.85 -15.31 -10.89
C PHE A 185 -33.42 -15.17 -11.42
N VAL A 186 -33.29 -15.15 -12.75
CA VAL A 186 -32.03 -14.85 -13.44
C VAL A 186 -32.10 -13.40 -13.92
N ARG A 187 -31.15 -12.56 -13.50
CA ARG A 187 -31.05 -11.18 -13.96
C ARG A 187 -29.96 -11.07 -15.02
N ASP A 188 -30.32 -10.58 -16.20
CA ASP A 188 -29.42 -10.28 -17.31
C ASP A 188 -29.53 -8.79 -17.65
N GLY A 189 -28.58 -8.00 -17.16
CA GLY A 189 -28.62 -6.54 -17.27
C GLY A 189 -29.86 -5.92 -16.60
N GLU A 190 -30.68 -5.22 -17.38
CA GLU A 190 -31.94 -4.61 -16.90
C GLU A 190 -33.13 -5.59 -16.88
N ASN A 191 -32.98 -6.80 -17.43
CA ASN A 191 -34.06 -7.77 -17.56
C ASN A 191 -34.03 -8.81 -16.43
N VAL A 192 -35.21 -9.17 -15.93
CA VAL A 192 -35.39 -10.21 -14.91
C VAL A 192 -36.23 -11.34 -15.51
N TYR A 193 -35.67 -12.54 -15.60
CA TYR A 193 -36.33 -13.74 -16.07
C TYR A 193 -36.87 -14.57 -14.89
N ILE A 194 -38.04 -15.17 -15.09
CA ILE A 194 -38.63 -16.18 -14.19
C ILE A 194 -38.67 -17.50 -14.97
N GLU A 195 -38.09 -18.57 -14.41
CA GLU A 195 -38.35 -19.95 -14.87
C GLU A 195 -39.58 -20.54 -14.16
#